data_AF-A0A8T5RNG5-F1
#
_entry.id   AF-A0A8T5RNG5-F1
#
_cell.length_a   1.000
_cell.length_b   1.000
_cell.length_c   1.000
_cell.angle_alpha   90.00
_cell.angle_beta   90.00
_cell.angle_gamma   90.00
#
_symmetry.space_group_name_H-M   'P 1'
#
loop_
_entity.id
_entity.type
_entity.pdbx_description
1 polymer ?
#
loop_
_entity_poly.entity_id
_entity_poly.type
_entity_poly.pdbx_seq_one_letter_code
_entity_poly.pdbx_strand_id
1 'polypeptide(L)'
;MKIKQRHFIRKSELKPLKEEILNQYDETFIDQIFPSKSNVELILTESGDTLYAVNNELKLWKSKDGYVPVLTLLLNNRVDLKTIVVDSGAIRFVANGADVMRPGITLIDPLIKKGEIVKIEEETHHRALAVGKAMYDAAEMESKDSGKVIENLHTIQDPIWQFEKEFK
;
A
#
# COMPACT_ATOMS: atom_id res chain seq x y z
N MET A 1 -8.40 4.14 -15.37
CA MET A 1 -8.38 5.60 -15.06
C MET A 1 -7.74 6.35 -16.22
N LYS A 2 -8.05 7.64 -16.44
CA LYS A 2 -7.43 8.45 -17.50
C LYS A 2 -6.31 9.34 -16.95
N ILE A 3 -5.24 9.48 -17.72
CA ILE A 3 -4.11 10.35 -17.39
C ILE A 3 -4.45 11.78 -17.81
N LYS A 4 -4.36 12.71 -16.86
CA LYS A 4 -4.47 14.16 -17.12
C LYS A 4 -3.12 14.74 -17.54
N GLN A 5 -2.05 14.38 -16.83
CA GLN A 5 -0.70 14.84 -17.10
C GLN A 5 0.31 13.82 -16.58
N ARG A 6 1.41 13.59 -17.29
CA ARG A 6 2.56 12.82 -16.78
C ARG A 6 3.86 13.50 -17.18
N HIS A 7 4.85 13.49 -16.28
CA HIS A 7 6.17 14.03 -16.55
C HIS A 7 7.23 13.35 -15.69
N PHE A 8 8.45 13.26 -16.21
CA PHE A 8 9.60 12.81 -15.42
C PHE A 8 10.04 13.91 -14.45
N ILE A 9 10.22 13.54 -13.19
CA ILE A 9 10.69 14.46 -12.15
C ILE A 9 12.21 14.56 -12.15
N ARG A 10 12.74 15.74 -11.84
CA ARG A 10 14.17 15.99 -11.79
C ARG A 10 14.79 15.41 -10.51
N LYS A 11 16.11 15.21 -10.52
CA LYS A 11 16.84 14.79 -9.30
C LYS A 11 16.61 15.72 -8.11
N SER A 12 16.43 17.03 -8.36
CA SER A 12 16.13 18.02 -7.34
C SER A 12 14.74 17.84 -6.70
N GLU A 13 13.79 17.22 -7.42
CA GLU A 13 12.43 16.94 -6.95
C GLU A 13 12.34 15.55 -6.31
N LEU A 14 13.17 14.61 -6.75
CA LEU A 14 13.24 13.26 -6.20
C LEU A 14 13.69 13.25 -4.74
N LYS A 15 14.61 14.13 -4.34
CA LYS A 15 15.09 14.17 -2.95
C LYS A 15 13.98 14.56 -1.96
N PRO A 16 13.24 15.67 -2.15
CA PRO A 16 12.07 16.00 -1.33
C PRO A 16 11.01 14.89 -1.33
N LEU A 17 10.74 14.25 -2.47
CA LEU A 17 9.80 13.13 -2.55
C LEU A 17 10.22 11.97 -1.62
N LYS A 18 11.49 11.57 -1.65
CA LYS A 18 12.00 10.51 -0.77
C LYS A 18 11.92 10.92 0.70
N GLU A 19 12.24 12.17 1.03
CA GLU A 19 12.09 12.71 2.39
C GLU A 19 10.64 12.68 2.87
N GLU A 20 9.67 13.00 2.01
CA GLU A 20 8.25 12.88 2.34
C GLU A 20 7.86 11.42 2.64
N ILE A 21 8.33 10.47 1.83
CA ILE A 21 8.05 9.04 1.99
C ILE A 21 8.71 8.48 3.26
N LEU A 22 9.91 8.96 3.63
CA LEU A 22 10.61 8.60 4.86
C LEU A 22 9.91 9.03 6.15
N ASN A 23 8.94 9.95 6.07
CA ASN A 23 8.09 10.26 7.23
C ASN A 23 7.09 9.13 7.53
N GLN A 24 6.90 8.20 6.59
CA GLN A 24 5.91 7.11 6.67
C GLN A 24 6.57 5.73 6.67
N TYR A 25 7.73 5.60 6.03
CA TYR A 25 8.48 4.36 5.86
C TYR A 25 9.96 4.54 6.22
N ASP A 26 10.70 3.44 6.24
CA ASP A 26 12.14 3.45 6.50
C ASP A 26 12.97 3.54 5.20
N GLU A 27 14.30 3.61 5.36
CA GLU A 27 15.23 3.64 4.23
C GLU A 27 15.18 2.34 3.40
N THR A 28 14.89 1.21 4.04
CA THR A 28 14.72 -0.09 3.36
C THR A 28 13.63 -0.02 2.30
N PHE A 29 12.48 0.55 2.65
CA PHE A 29 11.37 0.78 1.72
C PHE A 29 11.77 1.70 0.57
N ILE A 30 12.50 2.78 0.85
CA ILE A 30 13.00 3.70 -0.19
C ILE A 30 13.88 2.96 -1.20
N ASP A 31 14.78 2.10 -0.74
CA ASP A 31 15.69 1.35 -1.60
C ASP A 31 14.95 0.30 -2.46
N GLN A 32 13.89 -0.31 -1.92
CA GLN A 32 13.02 -1.24 -2.65
C GLN A 32 12.21 -0.54 -3.76
N ILE A 33 11.74 0.69 -3.51
CA ILE A 33 10.96 1.47 -4.48
C ILE A 33 11.86 2.19 -5.50
N PHE A 34 12.96 2.79 -5.05
CA PHE A 34 13.81 3.69 -5.82
C PHE A 34 15.27 3.22 -5.88
N PRO A 35 15.61 2.26 -6.75
CA PRO A 35 16.98 1.81 -6.93
C PRO A 35 17.93 2.97 -7.31
N SER A 36 19.23 2.78 -7.08
CA SER A 36 20.28 3.81 -7.23
C SER A 36 20.24 4.62 -8.53
N LYS A 37 19.83 3.99 -9.64
CA LYS A 37 19.43 4.67 -10.89
C LYS A 37 17.92 4.54 -11.08
N SER A 38 17.20 5.57 -10.65
CA SER A 38 15.75 5.67 -10.81
C SER A 38 15.41 6.80 -11.79
N ASN A 39 14.69 6.46 -12.85
CA ASN A 39 13.93 7.44 -13.63
C ASN A 39 12.49 7.43 -13.11
N VAL A 40 12.06 8.54 -12.51
CA VAL A 40 10.78 8.62 -11.81
C VAL A 40 9.84 9.51 -12.61
N GLU A 41 8.65 8.99 -12.87
CA GLU A 41 7.58 9.68 -13.55
C GLU A 41 6.41 9.91 -12.62
N LEU A 42 5.99 11.18 -12.50
CA LEU A 42 4.78 11.57 -11.79
C LEU A 42 3.63 11.59 -12.78
N ILE A 43 2.54 10.90 -12.43
CA ILE A 43 1.33 10.77 -13.24
C ILE A 43 0.17 11.34 -12.42
N LEU A 44 -0.44 12.40 -12.91
CA LEU A 44 -1.68 12.96 -12.39
C LEU A 44 -2.86 12.43 -13.21
N THR A 45 -3.84 11.83 -12.55
CA THR A 45 -5.05 11.32 -13.20
C THR A 45 -6.13 12.40 -13.29
N GLU A 46 -7.14 12.18 -14.13
CA GLU A 46 -8.32 13.07 -14.18
C GLU A 46 -9.12 13.07 -12.87
N SER A 47 -9.06 11.99 -12.08
CA SER A 47 -9.69 11.89 -10.76
C SER A 47 -8.93 12.64 -9.66
N GLY A 48 -7.74 13.18 -9.96
CA GLY A 48 -6.91 13.91 -9.00
C GLY A 48 -5.90 13.05 -8.25
N ASP A 49 -5.81 11.76 -8.56
CA ASP A 49 -4.82 10.86 -7.97
C ASP A 49 -3.43 11.16 -8.53
N THR A 50 -2.43 11.11 -7.65
CA THR A 50 -1.03 11.22 -8.04
C THR A 50 -0.37 9.86 -7.90
N LEU A 51 0.20 9.36 -8.99
CA LEU A 51 0.90 8.07 -9.05
C LEU A 51 2.37 8.30 -9.41
N TYR A 52 3.23 7.39 -8.98
CA TYR A 52 4.65 7.41 -9.28
C TYR A 52 5.05 6.10 -9.95
N ALA A 53 5.56 6.21 -11.17
CA ALA A 53 6.23 5.12 -11.85
C ALA A 53 7.74 5.28 -11.74
N VAL A 54 8.43 4.18 -11.48
CA VAL A 54 9.90 4.13 -11.41
C VAL A 54 10.37 3.14 -12.45
N ASN A 55 11.20 3.60 -13.39
CA ASN A 55 11.72 2.79 -14.49
C ASN A 55 10.60 2.08 -15.29
N ASN A 56 9.55 2.83 -15.65
CA ASN A 56 8.37 2.39 -16.40
C ASN A 56 7.48 1.36 -15.67
N GLU A 57 7.65 1.19 -14.37
CA GLU A 57 6.78 0.33 -13.55
C GLU A 57 6.07 1.20 -12.51
N LEU A 58 4.75 1.10 -12.40
CA LEU A 58 3.99 1.81 -11.37
C LEU A 58 4.41 1.29 -9.99
N LYS A 59 4.67 2.20 -9.04
CA LYS A 59 5.15 1.82 -7.70
C LYS A 59 4.29 2.33 -6.56
N LEU A 60 3.93 3.61 -6.60
CA LEU A 60 3.26 4.28 -5.50
C LEU A 60 2.04 5.06 -5.98
N TRP A 61 1.04 5.10 -5.12
CA TRP A 61 -0.08 6.02 -5.18
C TRP A 61 -0.03 6.96 -3.97
N LYS A 62 -0.03 8.27 -4.20
CA LYS A 62 -0.17 9.27 -3.14
C LYS A 62 -1.67 9.50 -2.92
N SER A 63 -2.21 8.82 -1.91
CA SER A 63 -3.59 8.95 -1.46
C SER A 63 -3.70 10.02 -0.38
N LYS A 64 -4.93 10.22 0.13
CA LYS A 64 -5.17 11.08 1.32
C LYS A 64 -4.45 10.56 2.58
N ASP A 65 -4.12 9.27 2.61
CA ASP A 65 -3.51 8.57 3.76
C ASP A 65 -1.98 8.46 3.64
N GLY A 66 -1.39 9.09 2.62
CA GLY A 66 0.04 9.07 2.36
C GLY A 66 0.39 8.26 1.11
N TYR A 67 1.60 7.72 1.09
CA TYR A 67 2.10 6.94 -0.03
C TYR A 67 1.73 5.47 0.15
N VAL A 68 0.98 4.90 -0.77
CA VAL A 68 0.51 3.52 -0.76
C VAL A 68 1.22 2.75 -1.88
N PRO A 69 1.99 1.70 -1.59
CA PRO A 69 2.56 0.87 -2.64
C PRO A 69 1.46 0.11 -3.40
N VAL A 70 1.67 -0.04 -4.70
CA VAL A 70 0.71 -0.76 -5.55
C VAL A 70 0.73 -2.25 -5.25
N LEU A 71 -0.43 -2.91 -5.38
CA LEU A 71 -0.64 -4.26 -4.89
C LEU A 71 0.23 -5.29 -5.62
N THR A 72 0.62 -5.08 -6.90
CA THR A 72 1.52 -6.04 -7.58
C THR A 72 2.91 -6.09 -6.96
N LEU A 73 3.39 -5.05 -6.28
CA LEU A 73 4.67 -5.12 -5.57
C LEU A 73 4.59 -6.09 -4.39
N LEU A 74 3.50 -6.04 -3.64
CA LEU A 74 3.28 -6.91 -2.50
C LEU A 74 3.00 -8.35 -2.95
N LEU A 75 2.21 -8.55 -4.01
CA LEU A 75 1.97 -9.88 -4.60
C LEU A 75 3.25 -10.57 -5.09
N ASN A 76 4.24 -9.80 -5.52
CA ASN A 76 5.52 -10.30 -6.00
C ASN A 76 6.63 -10.24 -4.94
N ASN A 77 6.30 -9.94 -3.67
CA ASN A 77 7.25 -9.81 -2.56
C ASN A 77 8.44 -8.88 -2.88
N ARG A 78 8.18 -7.77 -3.57
CA ARG A 78 9.20 -6.77 -3.96
C ARG A 78 9.30 -5.60 -2.99
N VAL A 79 8.35 -5.49 -2.08
CA VAL A 79 8.27 -4.47 -1.04
C VAL A 79 7.79 -5.12 0.25
N ASP A 80 8.47 -4.82 1.34
CA ASP A 80 8.09 -5.29 2.66
C ASP A 80 7.25 -4.25 3.39
N LEU A 81 6.19 -4.72 4.04
CA LEU A 81 5.37 -3.94 4.96
C LEU A 81 5.08 -4.78 6.19
N LYS A 82 4.83 -4.11 7.30
CA LYS A 82 4.21 -4.77 8.46
C LYS A 82 2.89 -5.38 8.05
N THR A 83 2.62 -6.57 8.58
CA THR A 83 1.61 -7.46 7.99
C THR A 83 0.51 -7.80 8.98
N ILE A 84 -0.72 -7.85 8.47
CA ILE A 84 -1.90 -8.43 9.10
C ILE A 84 -2.29 -9.68 8.33
N VAL A 85 -2.46 -10.79 9.02
CA VAL A 85 -2.94 -12.04 8.42
C VAL A 85 -4.41 -12.23 8.78
N VAL A 86 -5.23 -12.54 7.78
CA VAL A 86 -6.66 -12.79 7.95
C VAL A 86 -7.04 -14.23 7.67
N ASP A 87 -8.11 -14.68 8.33
CA ASP A 87 -8.67 -16.01 8.11
C ASP A 87 -9.34 -16.14 6.73
N SER A 88 -9.59 -17.39 6.34
CA SER A 88 -10.29 -17.72 5.10
C SER A 88 -11.68 -17.07 4.93
N GLY A 89 -12.39 -16.82 6.02
CA GLY A 89 -13.71 -16.18 6.02
C GLY A 89 -13.66 -14.70 5.64
N ALA A 90 -12.57 -14.01 5.99
CA ALA A 90 -12.37 -12.59 5.69
C ALA A 90 -11.90 -12.33 4.25
N ILE A 91 -11.24 -13.30 3.59
CA ILE A 91 -10.58 -13.13 2.28
C ILE A 91 -11.49 -12.45 1.26
N ARG A 92 -12.70 -12.98 1.05
CA ARG A 92 -13.64 -12.46 0.06
C ARG A 92 -14.02 -11.01 0.35
N PHE A 93 -14.22 -10.65 1.61
CA PHE A 93 -14.65 -9.30 1.98
C PHE A 93 -13.51 -8.30 1.82
N VAL A 94 -12.32 -8.64 2.32
CA VAL A 94 -11.12 -7.80 2.23
C VAL A 94 -10.73 -7.56 0.77
N ALA A 95 -10.69 -8.62 -0.06
CA ALA A 95 -10.38 -8.48 -1.48
C ALA A 95 -11.44 -7.67 -2.25
N ASN A 96 -12.66 -7.56 -1.71
CA ASN A 96 -13.73 -6.73 -2.26
C ASN A 96 -13.77 -5.30 -1.68
N GLY A 97 -12.74 -4.88 -0.95
CA GLY A 97 -12.62 -3.51 -0.44
C GLY A 97 -13.26 -3.27 0.93
N ALA A 98 -13.70 -4.32 1.63
CA ALA A 98 -14.17 -4.15 3.00
C ALA A 98 -12.99 -3.88 3.95
N ASP A 99 -13.25 -3.04 4.96
CA ASP A 99 -12.36 -2.85 6.11
C ASP A 99 -12.17 -4.15 6.88
N VAL A 100 -11.03 -4.29 7.57
CA VAL A 100 -10.72 -5.49 8.36
C VAL A 100 -11.24 -5.35 9.78
N MET A 101 -12.07 -6.30 10.18
CA MET A 101 -12.61 -6.44 11.53
C MET A 101 -11.69 -7.32 12.36
N ARG A 102 -11.49 -6.97 13.64
CA ARG A 102 -10.59 -7.71 14.54
C ARG A 102 -10.84 -9.23 14.61
N PRO A 103 -12.10 -9.74 14.60
CA PRO A 103 -12.35 -11.18 14.66
C PRO A 103 -11.78 -11.96 13.46
N GLY A 104 -11.63 -11.31 12.30
CA GLY A 104 -11.11 -11.94 11.09
C GLY A 104 -9.58 -11.96 10.99
N ILE A 105 -8.88 -11.46 12.01
CA ILE A 105 -7.40 -11.38 12.04
C ILE A 105 -6.85 -12.52 12.87
N THR A 106 -5.95 -13.30 12.26
CA THR A 106 -5.29 -14.45 12.87
C THR A 106 -3.88 -14.12 13.36
N LEU A 107 -3.21 -13.13 12.76
CA LEU A 107 -1.89 -12.66 13.20
C LEU A 107 -1.74 -11.17 12.97
N ILE A 108 -1.12 -10.49 13.95
CA ILE A 108 -0.80 -9.07 13.92
C ILE A 108 0.71 -8.92 14.09
N ASP A 109 1.37 -8.21 13.18
CA ASP A 109 2.76 -7.81 13.39
C ASP A 109 2.85 -6.89 14.63
N PRO A 110 3.62 -7.28 15.67
CA PRO A 110 3.66 -6.56 16.95
C PRO A 110 4.27 -5.16 16.85
N LEU A 111 4.95 -4.84 15.74
CA LEU A 111 5.55 -3.54 15.50
C LEU A 111 4.57 -2.54 14.88
N ILE A 112 3.35 -2.95 14.50
CA ILE A 112 2.37 -2.06 13.87
C ILE A 112 1.99 -0.92 14.82
N LYS A 113 2.05 0.29 14.28
CA LYS A 113 1.59 1.54 14.91
C LYS A 113 0.37 2.10 14.20
N LYS A 114 -0.46 2.79 14.98
CA LYS A 114 -1.62 3.50 14.48
C LYS A 114 -1.21 4.47 13.36
N GLY A 115 -1.95 4.40 12.26
CA GLY A 115 -1.75 5.23 11.08
C GLY A 115 -0.79 4.63 10.06
N GLU A 116 -0.05 3.58 10.39
CA GLU A 116 0.86 2.93 9.43
C GLU A 116 0.10 2.19 8.33
N ILE A 117 0.71 2.17 7.15
CA ILE A 117 0.25 1.38 6.02
C ILE A 117 0.76 -0.04 6.16
N VAL A 118 -0.16 -1.00 6.03
CA VAL A 118 0.09 -2.41 6.27
C VAL A 118 -0.33 -3.27 5.08
N LYS A 119 0.37 -4.39 4.90
CA LYS A 119 -0.03 -5.46 3.99
C LYS A 119 -1.09 -6.32 4.68
N ILE A 120 -2.17 -6.65 3.98
CA ILE A 120 -3.16 -7.63 4.44
C ILE A 120 -3.00 -8.89 3.58
N GLU A 121 -2.76 -10.04 4.19
CA GLU A 121 -2.59 -11.32 3.49
C GLU A 121 -3.45 -12.43 4.10
N GLU A 122 -3.64 -13.52 3.37
CA GLU A 122 -4.36 -14.71 3.85
C GLU A 122 -3.45 -15.76 4.49
N GLU A 123 -4.00 -16.50 5.45
CA GLU A 123 -3.27 -17.43 6.33
C GLU A 123 -2.68 -18.68 5.67
N THR A 124 -3.13 -19.08 4.48
CA THR A 124 -2.76 -20.38 3.87
C THR A 124 -1.56 -20.27 2.94
N HIS A 125 -1.56 -19.31 2.02
CA HIS A 125 -0.48 -19.11 1.04
C HIS A 125 0.24 -17.77 1.22
N HIS A 126 -0.11 -16.99 2.26
CA HIS A 126 0.46 -15.68 2.54
C HIS A 126 0.38 -14.73 1.33
N ARG A 127 -0.69 -14.86 0.55
CA ARG A 127 -0.90 -13.99 -0.61
C ARG A 127 -1.48 -12.65 -0.19
N ALA A 128 -0.85 -11.56 -0.61
CA ALA A 128 -1.37 -10.22 -0.41
C ALA A 128 -2.77 -10.06 -1.04
N LEU A 129 -3.72 -9.57 -0.25
CA LEU A 129 -5.10 -9.33 -0.66
C LEU A 129 -5.37 -7.85 -0.89
N ALA A 130 -4.79 -7.01 -0.03
CA ALA A 130 -5.05 -5.59 0.03
C ALA A 130 -3.91 -4.84 0.73
N VAL A 131 -3.93 -3.52 0.59
CA VAL A 131 -3.18 -2.57 1.41
C VAL A 131 -4.17 -1.84 2.30
N GLY A 132 -3.84 -1.71 3.58
CA GLY A 132 -4.70 -1.03 4.55
C GLY A 132 -3.94 -0.05 5.43
N LYS A 133 -4.68 0.64 6.29
CA LYS A 133 -4.16 1.56 7.30
C LYS A 133 -4.56 1.08 8.68
N ALA A 134 -3.59 0.91 9.57
CA ALA A 134 -3.84 0.53 10.95
C ALA A 134 -4.58 1.66 11.69
N MET A 135 -5.72 1.34 12.31
CA MET A 135 -6.47 2.32 13.12
C MET A 135 -5.98 2.40 14.57
N TYR A 136 -5.20 1.40 14.99
CA TYR A 136 -4.70 1.20 16.34
C TYR A 136 -3.29 0.62 16.30
N ASP A 137 -2.55 0.70 17.41
CA ASP A 137 -1.31 -0.03 17.59
C ASP A 137 -1.59 -1.54 17.75
N ALA A 138 -0.59 -2.38 17.46
CA ALA A 138 -0.69 -3.84 17.57
C ALA A 138 -1.27 -4.30 18.94
N ALA A 139 -0.72 -3.80 20.04
CA ALA A 139 -1.17 -4.17 21.39
C ALA A 139 -2.64 -3.81 21.66
N GLU A 140 -3.11 -2.69 21.10
CA GLU A 140 -4.51 -2.30 21.25
C GLU A 140 -5.42 -3.14 20.36
N MET A 141 -5.00 -3.48 19.14
CA MET A 141 -5.72 -4.44 18.30
C MET A 141 -5.84 -5.80 18.98
N GLU A 142 -4.78 -6.29 19.60
CA GLU A 142 -4.78 -7.56 20.34
C GLU A 142 -5.74 -7.57 21.54
N SER A 143 -5.90 -6.43 22.22
CA SER A 143 -6.84 -6.33 23.35
C SER A 143 -8.33 -6.24 22.96
N LYS A 144 -8.65 -6.14 21.67
CA LYS A 144 -10.02 -6.02 21.19
C LYS A 144 -10.58 -7.38 20.79
N ASP A 145 -11.83 -7.63 21.14
CA ASP A 145 -12.57 -8.81 20.68
C ASP A 145 -13.38 -8.55 19.40
N SER A 146 -13.63 -7.28 19.07
CA SER A 146 -14.49 -6.89 17.95
C SER A 146 -14.19 -5.49 17.43
N GLY A 147 -14.86 -5.13 16.34
CA GLY A 147 -14.76 -3.80 15.73
C GLY A 147 -13.75 -3.73 14.59
N LYS A 148 -13.84 -2.63 13.84
CA LYS A 148 -12.94 -2.33 12.74
C LYS A 148 -11.57 -1.95 13.29
N VAL A 149 -10.50 -2.51 12.73
CA VAL A 149 -9.12 -2.21 13.17
C VAL A 149 -8.18 -1.83 12.03
N ILE A 150 -8.50 -2.19 10.78
CA ILE A 150 -7.78 -1.72 9.59
C ILE A 150 -8.77 -1.08 8.61
N GLU A 151 -8.47 0.13 8.13
CA GLU A 151 -9.16 0.75 7.00
C GLU A 151 -8.56 0.22 5.69
N ASN A 152 -9.40 -0.24 4.76
CA ASN A 152 -8.95 -0.73 3.47
C ASN A 152 -8.66 0.44 2.53
N LEU A 153 -7.50 0.40 1.85
CA LEU A 153 -7.06 1.47 0.97
C LEU A 153 -6.93 1.04 -0.49
N HIS A 154 -6.39 -0.15 -0.73
CA HIS A 154 -6.07 -0.60 -2.08
C HIS A 154 -6.31 -2.11 -2.24
N THR A 155 -7.08 -2.51 -3.25
CA THR A 155 -7.45 -3.90 -3.57
C THR A 155 -7.49 -4.14 -5.08
N ILE A 156 -7.67 -5.40 -5.47
CA ILE A 156 -7.89 -5.78 -6.87
C ILE A 156 -9.18 -5.21 -7.50
N GLN A 157 -10.10 -4.66 -6.70
CA GLN A 157 -11.36 -4.14 -7.19
C GLN A 157 -11.34 -2.63 -7.46
N ASP A 158 -10.28 -1.92 -7.06
CA ASP A 158 -10.26 -0.47 -7.22
C ASP A 158 -9.72 -0.03 -8.60
N PRO A 159 -9.94 1.25 -8.97
CA PRO A 159 -9.46 1.78 -10.24
C PRO A 159 -7.94 1.85 -10.36
N ILE A 160 -7.21 1.92 -9.25
CA ILE A 160 -5.74 2.01 -9.22
C ILE A 160 -5.16 0.67 -9.67
N TRP A 161 -5.71 -0.46 -9.20
CA TRP A 161 -5.32 -1.80 -9.65
C TRP A 161 -5.54 -1.98 -11.15
N GLN A 162 -6.70 -1.55 -11.67
CA GLN A 162 -6.95 -1.65 -13.11
C GLN A 162 -5.97 -0.78 -13.91
N PHE A 163 -5.68 0.43 -13.42
CA PHE A 163 -4.68 1.29 -14.05
C PHE A 163 -3.27 0.68 -14.02
N GLU A 164 -2.86 0.10 -12.89
CA GLU A 164 -1.59 -0.62 -12.72
C GLU A 164 -1.44 -1.76 -13.72
N LYS A 165 -2.49 -2.57 -13.91
CA LYS A 165 -2.49 -3.70 -14.84
C LYS A 165 -2.35 -3.29 -16.31
N GLU A 166 -2.82 -2.11 -16.65
CA GLU A 166 -2.76 -1.55 -18.01
C GLU A 166 -1.55 -0.62 -18.23
N PHE A 167 -0.85 -0.26 -17.16
CA PHE A 167 0.26 0.68 -17.21
C PHE A 167 1.43 0.11 -18.02
N LYS A 168 1.81 0.85 -19.06
CA LYS A 168 2.93 0.56 -19.97
C LYS A 168 3.91 1.72 -19.99
#